data_AF-A0A1W9S079-F1
#
_entry.id   AF-A0A1W9S079-F1
#
_cell.length_a   1.000
_cell.length_b   1.000
_cell.length_c   1.000
_cell.angle_alpha   90.00
_cell.angle_beta   90.00
_cell.angle_gamma   90.00
#
_symmetry.space_group_name_H-M   'P 1'
#
loop_
_entity.id
_entity.type
_entity.pdbx_description
1 polymer ?
#
loop_
_entity_poly.entity_id
_entity_poly.type
_entity_poly.pdbx_seq_one_letter_code
_entity_poly.pdbx_strand_id
1 'polypeptide(L)'
;MQKKILVVDDDALTLETIGEFLASKGYELLLARTGSKAMQFAREEKFDATILDVNLPDIDGFAVLEEIRKGSANIPAIMMSAKNESECRARSLELGANFFLSKPVKLSLLEWELKEIFREEVNR
;
A
#
# COMPACT_ATOMS: atom_id res chain seq x y z
N MET A 1 -8.69 -7.82 -16.50
CA MET A 1 -9.48 -7.55 -15.28
C MET A 1 -8.99 -6.24 -14.69
N GLN A 2 -9.88 -5.50 -14.03
CA GLN A 2 -9.51 -4.28 -13.31
C GLN A 2 -8.69 -4.67 -12.08
N LYS A 3 -7.52 -4.03 -11.87
CA LYS A 3 -6.65 -4.30 -10.72
C LYS A 3 -7.25 -3.67 -9.46
N LYS A 4 -7.29 -4.41 -8.35
CA LYS A 4 -7.80 -3.93 -7.06
C LYS A 4 -6.65 -3.58 -6.12
N ILE A 5 -6.69 -2.42 -5.48
CA ILE A 5 -5.62 -1.91 -4.60
C ILE A 5 -6.17 -1.65 -3.20
N LEU A 6 -5.50 -2.19 -2.18
CA LEU A 6 -5.74 -1.85 -0.78
C LEU A 6 -4.94 -0.61 -0.41
N VAL A 7 -5.61 0.50 -0.09
CA VAL A 7 -4.98 1.75 0.38
C VAL A 7 -5.28 1.93 1.86
N VAL A 8 -4.23 2.15 2.66
CA VAL A 8 -4.32 2.24 4.12
C VAL A 8 -3.62 3.50 4.61
N ASP A 9 -4.39 4.41 5.18
CA ASP A 9 -3.90 5.66 5.77
C ASP A 9 -4.93 6.19 6.78
N ASP A 10 -4.49 6.63 7.95
CA ASP A 10 -5.40 7.15 8.98
C ASP A 10 -5.86 8.58 8.70
N ASP A 11 -5.03 9.34 7.96
CA ASP A 11 -5.36 10.66 7.46
C ASP A 11 -6.38 10.57 6.32
N ALA A 12 -7.60 11.05 6.60
CA ALA A 12 -8.72 10.96 5.68
C ALA A 12 -8.45 11.69 4.35
N LEU A 13 -7.74 12.82 4.41
CA LEU A 13 -7.42 13.62 3.22
C LEU A 13 -6.44 12.88 2.30
N THR A 14 -5.39 12.28 2.86
CA THR A 14 -4.43 11.47 2.10
C THR A 14 -5.11 10.26 1.47
N LEU A 15 -5.94 9.56 2.26
CA LEU A 15 -6.68 8.38 1.78
C LEU A 15 -7.65 8.73 0.64
N GLU A 16 -8.41 9.82 0.78
CA GLU A 16 -9.32 10.34 -0.25
C GLU A 16 -8.57 10.78 -1.50
N THR A 17 -7.50 11.57 -1.34
CA THR A 17 -6.68 12.07 -2.46
C THR A 17 -6.08 10.94 -3.28
N ILE A 18 -5.47 9.94 -2.63
CA ILE A 18 -4.92 8.76 -3.31
C ILE A 18 -6.06 7.94 -3.93
N GLY A 19 -7.18 7.78 -3.20
CA GLY A 19 -8.32 7.01 -3.65
C GLY A 19 -8.96 7.57 -4.91
N GLU A 20 -9.33 8.85 -4.92
CA GLU A 20 -9.91 9.52 -6.09
C GLU A 20 -8.96 9.46 -7.29
N PHE A 21 -7.67 9.71 -7.05
CA PHE A 21 -6.67 9.66 -8.10
C PHE A 21 -6.58 8.26 -8.73
N LEU A 22 -6.43 7.20 -7.93
CA LEU A 22 -6.32 5.83 -8.45
C LEU A 22 -7.64 5.35 -9.08
N ALA A 23 -8.79 5.71 -8.52
CA ALA A 23 -10.08 5.42 -9.13
C ALA A 23 -10.21 6.06 -10.52
N SER A 24 -9.72 7.31 -10.70
CA SER A 24 -9.69 7.99 -12.01
C SER A 24 -8.81 7.29 -13.04
N LYS A 25 -7.84 6.47 -12.61
CA LYS A 25 -6.99 5.62 -13.46
C LYS A 25 -7.60 4.26 -13.76
N GLY A 26 -8.79 3.98 -13.23
CA GLY A 26 -9.48 2.72 -13.42
C GLY A 26 -8.98 1.62 -12.50
N TYR A 27 -8.52 1.90 -11.29
CA TYR A 27 -8.31 0.88 -10.26
C TYR A 27 -9.58 0.68 -9.41
N GLU A 28 -9.83 -0.56 -8.97
CA GLU A 28 -10.77 -0.83 -7.87
C GLU A 28 -10.04 -0.62 -6.53
N LEU A 29 -10.74 -0.16 -5.49
CA LEU A 29 -10.09 0.23 -4.23
C LEU A 29 -10.75 -0.41 -3.01
N LEU A 30 -9.91 -0.83 -2.07
CA LEU A 30 -10.27 -1.08 -0.69
C LEU A 30 -9.60 0.01 0.15
N LEU A 31 -10.39 0.80 0.88
CA LEU A 31 -9.87 1.90 1.69
C LEU A 31 -9.98 1.54 3.17
N ALA A 32 -8.87 1.63 3.90
CA ALA A 32 -8.82 1.38 5.34
C ALA A 32 -8.15 2.55 6.07
N ARG A 33 -8.74 2.94 7.20
CA ARG A 33 -8.19 4.00 8.07
C ARG A 33 -7.43 3.49 9.28
N THR A 34 -7.38 2.17 9.45
CA THR A 34 -6.77 1.50 10.60
C THR A 34 -6.11 0.21 10.14
N GLY A 35 -5.07 -0.20 10.87
CA GLY A 35 -4.36 -1.44 10.60
C GLY A 35 -5.26 -2.66 10.83
N SER A 36 -6.15 -2.61 11.83
CA SER A 36 -7.13 -3.68 12.08
C SER A 36 -8.05 -3.90 10.87
N LYS A 37 -8.51 -2.82 10.23
CA LYS A 37 -9.36 -2.91 9.04
C LYS A 37 -8.57 -3.43 7.83
N ALA A 38 -7.33 -2.99 7.68
CA ALA A 38 -6.44 -3.51 6.64
C ALA A 38 -6.18 -5.01 6.81
N MET A 39 -5.92 -5.49 8.03
CA MET A 39 -5.78 -6.92 8.32
C MET A 39 -7.07 -7.71 8.08
N GLN A 40 -8.23 -7.12 8.36
CA GLN A 40 -9.51 -7.74 8.00
C GLN A 40 -9.60 -7.93 6.47
N PHE A 41 -9.34 -6.88 5.69
CA PHE A 41 -9.31 -6.99 4.23
C PHE A 41 -8.26 -7.98 3.72
N ALA A 42 -7.09 -8.04 4.34
CA ALA A 42 -6.05 -9.03 4.02
C ALA A 42 -6.52 -10.48 4.14
N ARG A 43 -7.49 -10.75 5.02
CA ARG A 43 -8.06 -12.10 5.24
C ARG A 43 -9.29 -12.38 4.40
N GLU A 44 -10.11 -11.37 4.14
CA GLU A 44 -11.45 -11.53 3.55
C GLU A 44 -11.52 -11.17 2.06
N GLU A 45 -10.62 -10.32 1.57
CA GLU A 45 -10.66 -9.76 0.23
C GLU A 45 -9.44 -10.18 -0.60
N LYS A 46 -9.62 -10.21 -1.93
CA LYS A 46 -8.52 -10.35 -2.89
C LYS A 46 -8.19 -8.98 -3.48
N PHE A 47 -6.91 -8.62 -3.47
CA PHE A 47 -6.36 -7.43 -4.10
C PHE A 47 -5.02 -7.74 -4.76
N ASP A 48 -4.64 -6.90 -5.72
CA ASP A 48 -3.46 -7.05 -6.54
C ASP A 48 -2.26 -6.24 -6.03
N ALA A 49 -2.48 -5.21 -5.20
CA ALA A 49 -1.41 -4.45 -4.57
C ALA A 49 -1.89 -3.79 -3.28
N THR A 50 -0.95 -3.39 -2.42
CA THR A 50 -1.25 -2.55 -1.25
C THR A 50 -0.37 -1.31 -1.21
N ILE A 51 -0.97 -0.21 -0.76
CA ILE A 51 -0.31 1.05 -0.41
C ILE A 51 -0.61 1.30 1.06
N LEU A 52 0.42 1.34 1.90
CA LEU A 52 0.28 1.19 3.34
C LEU A 52 1.11 2.21 4.09
N ASP A 53 0.45 3.06 4.88
CA ASP A 53 1.15 3.92 5.83
C ASP A 53 1.76 3.10 6.98
N VAL A 54 2.94 3.53 7.42
CA VAL A 54 3.66 2.92 8.55
C VAL A 54 3.03 3.28 9.89
N ASN A 55 2.56 4.52 10.06
CA ASN A 55 2.13 5.05 11.36
C ASN A 55 0.60 5.10 11.46
N LEU A 56 -0.02 3.95 11.66
CA LEU A 56 -1.47 3.87 11.89
C LEU A 56 -1.80 4.01 13.40
N PRO A 57 -3.03 4.43 13.74
CA PRO A 57 -3.41 4.74 15.13
C PRO A 57 -3.51 3.52 16.05
N ASP A 58 -3.65 2.31 15.50
CA ASP A 58 -3.92 1.08 16.25
C ASP A 58 -2.82 0.01 16.09
N ILE A 59 -2.34 -0.23 14.87
CA ILE A 59 -1.35 -1.27 14.57
C ILE A 59 -0.24 -0.71 13.69
N ASP A 60 1.02 -0.98 13.99
CA ASP A 60 2.15 -0.62 13.13
C ASP A 60 1.96 -1.18 11.70
N GLY A 61 2.09 -0.32 10.68
CA GLY A 61 1.96 -0.71 9.28
C GLY A 61 2.91 -1.84 8.89
N PHE A 62 4.07 -1.97 9.53
CA PHE A 62 4.95 -3.14 9.32
C PHE A 62 4.29 -4.46 9.72
N ALA A 63 3.55 -4.49 10.82
CA ALA A 63 2.82 -5.68 11.25
C ALA A 63 1.66 -6.01 10.29
N VAL A 64 1.02 -5.00 9.70
CA VAL A 64 0.02 -5.19 8.65
C VAL A 64 0.65 -5.82 7.40
N LEU A 65 1.83 -5.34 6.97
CA LEU A 65 2.56 -5.93 5.84
C LEU A 65 2.93 -7.39 6.11
N GLU A 66 3.44 -7.70 7.30
CA GLU A 66 3.74 -9.09 7.70
C GLU A 66 2.51 -9.99 7.64
N GLU A 67 1.34 -9.50 8.09
CA GLU A 67 0.09 -10.26 8.01
C GLU A 67 -0.34 -10.50 6.56
N ILE A 68 -0.25 -9.48 5.69
CA ILE A 68 -0.52 -9.63 4.24
C ILE A 68 0.40 -10.70 3.63
N ARG A 69 1.69 -10.70 4.01
CA ARG A 69 2.68 -11.67 3.51
C ARG A 69 2.37 -13.11 3.92
N LYS A 70 1.75 -13.35 5.08
CA LYS A 70 1.31 -14.71 5.49
C LYS A 70 0.22 -15.27 4.58
N GLY A 71 -0.69 -14.42 4.12
CA GLY A 71 -1.78 -14.83 3.21
C GLY A 71 -1.34 -14.86 1.74
N SER A 72 -0.54 -13.89 1.32
CA SER A 72 -0.04 -13.76 -0.06
C SER A 72 1.35 -13.13 -0.08
N ALA A 73 2.38 -13.98 -0.09
CA ALA A 73 3.79 -13.57 -0.03
C ALA A 73 4.22 -12.64 -1.18
N ASN A 74 3.54 -12.72 -2.34
CA ASN A 74 3.94 -12.02 -3.56
C ASN A 74 3.13 -10.75 -3.85
N ILE A 75 2.13 -10.38 -3.04
CA ILE A 75 1.34 -9.17 -3.35
C ILE A 75 2.27 -7.95 -3.28
N PRO A 76 2.37 -7.16 -4.36
CA PRO A 76 3.16 -5.95 -4.33
C PRO A 76 2.72 -4.98 -3.23
N ALA A 77 3.70 -4.41 -2.53
CA ALA A 77 3.46 -3.46 -1.44
C ALA A 77 4.29 -2.19 -1.60
N ILE A 78 3.64 -1.04 -1.47
CA ILE A 78 4.26 0.28 -1.40
C ILE A 78 4.03 0.82 0.00
N MET A 79 5.11 1.07 0.74
CA MET A 79 5.03 1.63 2.09
C MET A 79 5.11 3.16 2.04
N MET A 80 4.43 3.83 2.96
CA MET A 80 4.43 5.30 3.09
C MET A 80 4.75 5.72 4.53
N SER A 81 5.49 6.82 4.71
CA SER A 81 5.68 7.42 6.03
C SER A 81 5.95 8.93 5.96
N ALA A 82 5.52 9.66 6.98
CA ALA A 82 5.85 11.07 7.20
C ALA A 82 7.08 11.27 8.12
N LYS A 83 7.59 10.22 8.76
CA LYS A 83 8.67 10.28 9.77
C LYS A 83 9.71 9.20 9.54
N ASN A 84 10.92 9.43 10.05
CA ASN A 84 12.03 8.48 10.09
C ASN A 84 12.27 7.79 8.74
N GLU A 85 12.29 8.59 7.65
CA GLU A 85 12.26 8.07 6.28
C GLU A 85 13.31 6.99 6.02
N SER A 86 14.57 7.20 6.42
CA SER A 86 15.65 6.26 6.17
C SER A 86 15.46 4.92 6.88
N GLU A 87 15.03 4.93 8.14
CA GLU A 87 14.77 3.72 8.93
C GLU A 87 13.53 2.99 8.40
N CYS A 88 12.44 3.73 8.17
CA CYS A 88 11.22 3.16 7.64
C CYS A 88 11.44 2.56 6.25
N ARG A 89 12.22 3.21 5.39
CA ARG A 89 12.59 2.70 4.06
C ARG A 89 13.37 1.40 4.19
N ALA A 90 14.42 1.36 5.01
CA ALA A 90 15.22 0.16 5.20
C ALA A 90 14.35 -1.02 5.66
N ARG A 91 13.56 -0.82 6.72
CA ARG A 91 12.67 -1.85 7.27
C ARG A 91 11.59 -2.30 6.28
N SER A 92 11.03 -1.38 5.49
CA SER A 92 10.05 -1.71 4.45
C SER A 92 10.62 -2.67 3.42
N LEU A 93 11.84 -2.40 2.94
CA LEU A 93 12.50 -3.23 1.94
C LEU A 93 12.91 -4.58 2.51
N GLU A 94 13.37 -4.63 3.77
CA GLU A 94 13.67 -5.89 4.48
C GLU A 94 12.44 -6.80 4.60
N LEU A 95 11.25 -6.23 4.79
CA LEU A 95 9.98 -6.96 4.82
C LEU A 95 9.43 -7.30 3.42
N GLY A 96 10.18 -6.99 2.37
CA GLY A 96 9.81 -7.29 0.99
C GLY A 96 8.76 -6.35 0.41
N ALA A 97 8.70 -5.10 0.84
CA ALA A 97 7.99 -4.06 0.10
C ALA A 97 8.72 -3.77 -1.23
N ASN A 98 7.95 -3.51 -2.29
CA ASN A 98 8.48 -3.19 -3.60
C ASN A 98 9.00 -1.76 -3.66
N PHE A 99 8.36 -0.86 -2.92
CA PHE A 99 8.74 0.55 -2.93
C PHE A 99 8.40 1.24 -1.60
N PHE A 100 9.02 2.40 -1.42
CA PHE A 100 8.77 3.27 -0.27
C PHE A 100 8.63 4.73 -0.74
N LEU A 101 7.57 5.39 -0.29
CA LEU A 101 7.26 6.79 -0.55
C LEU A 101 7.31 7.61 0.75
N SER A 102 7.93 8.79 0.69
CA SER A 102 7.78 9.78 1.76
C SER A 102 6.54 10.65 1.54
N LYS A 103 5.86 11.00 2.64
CA LYS A 103 4.78 11.99 2.63
C LYS A 103 5.38 13.41 2.58
N PRO A 104 4.79 14.35 1.81
CA PRO A 104 3.55 14.22 1.04
C PRO A 104 3.72 13.36 -0.22
N VAL A 105 2.75 12.48 -0.47
CA VAL A 105 2.79 11.50 -1.57
C VAL A 105 2.68 12.19 -2.92
N LYS A 106 3.68 12.02 -3.77
CA LYS A 106 3.63 12.44 -5.17
C LYS A 106 2.82 11.44 -5.98
N LEU A 107 1.58 11.79 -6.33
CA LEU A 107 0.65 10.90 -7.05
C LEU A 107 1.20 10.39 -8.39
N SER A 108 1.95 11.21 -9.12
CA SER A 108 2.59 10.79 -10.38
C SER A 108 3.65 9.71 -10.17
N LEU A 109 4.42 9.79 -9.08
CA LEU A 109 5.40 8.76 -8.72
C LEU A 109 4.68 7.49 -8.26
N LEU A 110 3.65 7.61 -7.43
CA LEU A 110 2.84 6.46 -7.01
C LEU A 110 2.24 5.71 -8.21
N GLU A 111 1.67 6.43 -9.18
CA GLU A 111 1.14 5.84 -10.41
C GLU A 111 2.23 5.12 -11.21
N TRP A 112 3.40 5.74 -11.33
CA TRP A 112 4.54 5.17 -12.04
C TRP A 112 4.99 3.85 -11.42
N GLU A 113 5.23 3.84 -10.11
CA GLU A 113 5.68 2.64 -9.40
C GLU A 113 4.65 1.51 -9.48
N LEU A 114 3.36 1.81 -9.33
CA LEU A 114 2.30 0.81 -9.52
C LEU A 114 2.31 0.21 -10.93
N LYS A 115 2.51 1.04 -11.96
CA LYS A 115 2.58 0.57 -13.35
C LYS A 115 3.78 -0.32 -13.61
N GLU A 116 4.95 0.05 -13.10
CA GLU A 116 6.16 -0.75 -13.28
C GLU A 116 6.05 -2.09 -12.54
N ILE A 117 5.55 -2.07 -11.30
CA ILE A 117 5.25 -3.28 -10.52
C ILE A 117 4.33 -4.23 -11.30
N PHE A 118 3.19 -3.73 -11.80
CA PHE A 118 2.24 -4.57 -12.54
C PHE A 118 2.78 -5.02 -13.91
N ARG A 119 3.70 -4.27 -14.50
CA ARG A 119 4.37 -4.66 -15.74
C ARG A 119 5.34 -5.82 -15.49
N GLU A 120 6.08 -5.81 -14.39
CA GLU A 120 6.98 -6.90 -14.01
C GLU A 120 6.24 -8.22 -13.75
N GLU A 121 5.04 -8.17 -13.17
CA GLU A 121 4.19 -9.36 -12.99
C GLU A 121 3.83 -10.06 -14.31
N VAL A 122 3.59 -9.29 -15.38
CA VAL A 122 3.18 -9.85 -16.69
C VAL A 122 4.36 -10.50 -17.43
N ASN A 123 5.59 -10.12 -17.10
CA ASN A 123 6.80 -10.64 -17.75
C ASN A 123 7.44 -11.83 -17.01
N ARG A 124 6.84 -12.29 -15.91
CA ARG A 124 7.24 -13.50 -15.16
C ARG A 124 6.33 -14.67 -15.50
#